data_AF-A0A818FAS2-F1
#
_entry.id   AF-A0A818FAS2-F1
#
_cell.length_a   1.000
_cell.length_b   1.000
_cell.length_c   1.000
_cell.angle_alpha   90.00
_cell.angle_beta   90.00
_cell.angle_gamma   90.00
#
_symmetry.space_group_name_H-M   'P 1'
#
loop_
_entity.id
_entity.type
_entity.pdbx_description
1 polymer ?
#
loop_
_entity_poly.entity_id
_entity_poly.type
_entity_poly.pdbx_seq_one_letter_code
_entity_poly.pdbx_strand_id
1 'polypeptide(L)'
;MKIPFRYESFQKLFIYLQKLRHLSINYLLGSNHSQIDFYPIELKDLKYVSCDLHSIGFHQFEKLIKDFFHHTVVLRISTFNDLSYSHEKQWEELISSSMPNLHIFDIKNSYTKVMNRFLYLCLSDQFRSKFWNEKQWPFDYQYDCHASSNNGILYSTNSYR
;
A
#
# COMPACT_ATOMS: atom_id res chain seq x y z
N MET A 1 13.45 -16.72 -13.39
CA MET A 1 12.02 -16.44 -13.17
C MET A 1 11.79 -16.44 -11.66
N LYS A 2 11.38 -15.31 -11.05
CA LYS A 2 11.09 -15.29 -9.60
C LYS A 2 9.70 -15.89 -9.38
N ILE A 3 9.58 -16.81 -8.42
CA ILE A 3 8.29 -17.42 -8.07
C ILE A 3 7.48 -16.36 -7.29
N PRO A 4 6.26 -16.03 -7.71
CA PRO A 4 5.43 -15.04 -7.03
C PRO A 4 4.97 -15.56 -5.67
N PHE A 5 4.93 -14.71 -4.64
CA PHE A 5 4.21 -15.02 -3.41
C PHE A 5 2.73 -14.71 -3.64
N ARG A 6 1.85 -15.66 -3.32
CA ARG A 6 0.41 -15.54 -3.61
C ARG A 6 -0.33 -15.01 -2.40
N TYR A 7 -1.28 -14.10 -2.64
CA TYR A 7 -2.18 -13.53 -1.64
C TYR A 7 -2.80 -14.57 -0.68
N GLU A 8 -3.29 -15.69 -1.22
CA GLU A 8 -3.87 -16.80 -0.44
C GLU A 8 -2.90 -17.42 0.61
N SER A 9 -1.59 -17.18 0.48
CA SER A 9 -0.56 -17.84 1.30
C SER A 9 -0.30 -17.13 2.63
N PHE A 10 -0.85 -15.93 2.83
CA PHE A 10 -0.59 -15.12 4.03
C PHE A 10 -0.96 -15.81 5.33
N GLN A 11 -2.17 -16.36 5.43
CA GLN A 11 -2.61 -17.04 6.66
C GLN A 11 -1.68 -18.22 7.01
N LYS A 12 -1.30 -19.03 6.02
CA LYS A 12 -0.36 -20.14 6.24
C LYS A 12 0.99 -19.62 6.73
N LEU A 13 1.53 -18.57 6.09
CA LEU A 13 2.80 -17.96 6.49
C LEU A 13 2.78 -17.53 7.97
N PHE A 14 1.72 -16.85 8.38
CA PHE A 14 1.62 -16.26 9.72
C PHE A 14 1.28 -17.26 10.82
N ILE A 15 0.64 -18.39 10.49
CA ILE A 15 0.51 -19.53 11.41
C ILE A 15 1.91 -20.03 11.85
N TYR A 16 2.86 -20.11 10.93
CA TYR A 16 4.20 -20.63 11.22
C TYR A 16 5.20 -19.56 11.70
N LEU A 17 4.98 -18.29 11.38
CA LEU A 17 5.92 -17.20 11.62
C LEU A 17 5.35 -16.11 12.55
N GLN A 18 4.78 -16.50 13.69
CA GLN A 18 4.13 -15.56 14.62
C GLN A 18 5.07 -14.51 15.22
N LYS A 19 6.38 -14.79 15.28
CA LYS A 19 7.43 -13.87 15.78
C LYS A 19 8.10 -13.06 14.66
N LEU A 20 7.56 -13.08 13.44
CA LEU A 20 8.12 -12.36 12.31
C LEU A 20 8.12 -10.86 12.60
N ARG A 21 9.28 -10.22 12.50
CA ARG A 21 9.42 -8.76 12.73
C ARG A 21 9.41 -7.94 11.46
N HIS A 22 9.92 -8.54 10.39
CA HIS A 22 10.11 -7.91 9.09
C HIS A 22 9.56 -8.83 8.01
N LEU A 23 8.63 -8.31 7.23
CA LEU A 23 8.11 -8.94 6.03
C LEU A 23 8.49 -8.08 4.83
N SER A 24 9.15 -8.69 3.84
CA SER A 24 9.43 -8.05 2.55
C SER A 24 9.07 -9.01 1.42
N ILE A 25 8.16 -8.58 0.54
CA ILE A 25 7.65 -9.36 -0.59
C ILE A 25 7.76 -8.51 -1.86
N ASN A 26 8.77 -8.77 -2.68
CA ASN A 26 9.02 -7.99 -3.91
C ASN A 26 8.15 -8.41 -5.11
N TYR A 27 7.21 -9.35 -4.90
CA TYR A 27 6.23 -9.74 -5.90
C TYR A 27 5.07 -10.45 -5.20
N LEU A 28 4.09 -9.68 -4.74
CA LEU A 28 2.87 -10.20 -4.14
C LEU A 28 1.76 -10.23 -5.19
N LEU A 29 1.40 -11.43 -5.62
CA LEU A 29 0.37 -11.65 -6.64
C LEU A 29 -1.01 -11.77 -6.00
N GLY A 30 -1.95 -10.97 -6.47
CA GLY A 30 -3.34 -11.02 -6.04
C GLY A 30 -4.09 -12.27 -6.47
N SER A 31 -5.31 -12.40 -5.94
CA SER A 31 -6.24 -13.46 -6.31
C SER A 31 -7.32 -12.92 -7.24
N ASN A 32 -7.69 -13.69 -8.25
CA ASN A 32 -8.89 -13.43 -9.04
C ASN A 32 -10.16 -13.81 -8.29
N HIS A 33 -10.05 -14.54 -7.17
CA HIS A 33 -11.18 -14.89 -6.33
C HIS A 33 -11.51 -13.70 -5.43
N SER A 34 -12.76 -13.25 -5.51
CA SER A 34 -13.20 -11.96 -4.97
C SER A 34 -13.20 -11.89 -3.44
N GLN A 35 -13.17 -13.02 -2.73
CA GLN A 35 -13.33 -13.03 -1.28
C GLN A 35 -12.61 -14.25 -0.67
N ILE A 36 -11.33 -14.08 -0.34
CA ILE A 36 -10.71 -14.95 0.66
C ILE A 36 -10.97 -14.30 2.01
N ASP A 37 -11.55 -15.06 2.92
CA ASP A 37 -11.68 -14.65 4.32
C ASP A 37 -10.56 -15.32 5.10
N PHE A 38 -9.65 -14.51 5.61
CA PHE A 38 -8.62 -14.99 6.52
C PHE A 38 -9.19 -15.05 7.93
N TYR A 39 -8.64 -15.96 8.73
CA TYR A 39 -8.77 -15.86 10.18
C TYR A 39 -7.74 -14.84 10.66
N PRO A 40 -8.14 -13.75 11.35
CA PRO A 40 -7.20 -12.76 11.83
C PRO A 40 -6.14 -13.39 12.73
N ILE A 41 -4.88 -13.04 12.52
CA ILE A 41 -3.76 -13.52 13.34
C ILE A 41 -3.02 -12.30 13.88
N GLU A 42 -2.97 -12.19 15.21
CA GLU A 42 -2.29 -11.08 15.85
C GLU A 42 -0.77 -11.24 15.78
N LEU A 43 -0.12 -10.46 14.92
CA LEU A 43 1.33 -10.46 14.74
C LEU A 43 1.99 -9.31 15.53
N LYS A 44 2.02 -9.44 16.86
CA LYS A 44 2.53 -8.38 17.77
C LYS A 44 3.94 -7.91 17.46
N ASP A 45 4.77 -8.83 16.96
CA ASP A 45 6.17 -8.59 16.64
C ASP A 45 6.37 -8.01 15.23
N LEU A 46 5.39 -8.07 14.33
CA LEU A 46 5.53 -7.59 12.96
C LEU A 46 5.51 -6.06 12.93
N LYS A 47 6.69 -5.46 12.75
CA LYS A 47 6.88 -4.01 12.77
C LYS A 47 7.13 -3.42 11.39
N TYR A 48 7.63 -4.21 10.45
CA TYR A 48 8.01 -3.72 9.13
C TYR A 48 7.37 -4.58 8.05
N VAL A 49 6.60 -3.95 7.17
CA VAL A 49 5.97 -4.58 6.02
C VAL A 49 6.38 -3.81 4.77
N SER A 50 6.94 -4.53 3.79
CA SER A 50 7.29 -3.99 2.49
C SER A 50 6.78 -4.93 1.39
N CYS A 51 5.89 -4.45 0.51
CA CYS A 51 5.27 -5.28 -0.51
C CYS A 51 5.19 -4.59 -1.87
N ASP A 52 5.59 -5.29 -2.93
CA ASP A 52 5.30 -4.91 -4.31
C ASP A 52 4.03 -5.64 -4.76
N LEU A 53 2.94 -4.90 -4.90
CA LEU A 53 1.59 -5.38 -5.14
C LEU A 53 1.35 -5.55 -6.63
N HIS A 54 1.08 -6.78 -7.06
CA HIS A 54 0.74 -7.12 -8.44
C HIS A 54 -0.68 -7.68 -8.50
N SER A 55 -1.57 -6.94 -9.17
CA SER A 55 -2.98 -7.33 -9.32
C SER A 55 -3.72 -7.49 -7.98
N ILE A 56 -3.37 -6.70 -6.97
CA ILE A 56 -4.08 -6.63 -5.68
C ILE A 56 -4.84 -5.32 -5.64
N GLY A 57 -6.17 -5.42 -5.69
CA GLY A 57 -7.04 -4.25 -5.51
C GLY A 57 -6.95 -3.72 -4.08
N PHE A 58 -7.24 -2.42 -3.89
CA PHE A 58 -7.17 -1.80 -2.56
C PHE A 58 -7.99 -2.56 -1.51
N HIS A 59 -9.19 -3.05 -1.83
CA HIS A 59 -10.01 -3.82 -0.89
C HIS A 59 -9.36 -5.12 -0.40
N GLN A 60 -8.64 -5.83 -1.29
CA GLN A 60 -7.90 -7.04 -0.89
C GLN A 60 -6.74 -6.71 0.05
N PHE A 61 -6.05 -5.59 -0.21
CA PHE A 61 -4.97 -5.11 0.64
C PHE A 61 -5.48 -4.57 1.98
N GLU A 62 -6.62 -3.87 1.98
CA GLU A 62 -7.32 -3.40 3.17
C GLU A 62 -7.63 -4.57 4.12
N LYS A 63 -8.08 -5.71 3.60
CA LYS A 63 -8.26 -6.93 4.38
C LYS A 63 -6.96 -7.41 5.04
N LEU A 64 -5.84 -7.45 4.30
CA LEU A 64 -4.54 -7.83 4.88
C LEU A 64 -4.13 -6.91 6.04
N ILE A 65 -4.39 -5.60 5.90
CA ILE A 65 -4.09 -4.65 6.96
C ILE A 65 -4.89 -4.99 8.22
N LYS A 66 -6.21 -5.15 8.06
CA LYS A 66 -7.12 -5.44 9.17
C LYS A 66 -6.82 -6.77 9.85
N ASP A 67 -6.45 -7.78 9.07
CA ASP A 67 -6.28 -9.15 9.58
C ASP A 67 -4.90 -9.40 10.20
N PHE A 68 -3.84 -8.71 9.72
CA PHE A 68 -2.46 -9.07 10.05
C PHE A 68 -1.55 -7.90 10.44
N PHE A 69 -1.80 -6.68 9.96
CA PHE A 69 -0.80 -5.59 10.04
C PHE A 69 -1.04 -4.55 11.12
N HIS A 70 -1.93 -4.84 12.09
CA HIS A 70 -2.31 -3.91 13.15
C HIS A 70 -1.13 -3.31 13.94
N HIS A 71 -0.09 -4.11 14.18
CA HIS A 71 1.07 -3.73 14.98
C HIS A 71 2.24 -3.16 14.17
N THR A 72 2.03 -2.95 12.87
CA THR A 72 3.03 -2.45 11.92
C THR A 72 3.39 -1.00 12.23
N VAL A 73 4.69 -0.71 12.24
CA VAL A 73 5.26 0.63 12.46
C VAL A 73 5.69 1.25 11.14
N VAL A 74 6.16 0.43 10.20
CA VAL A 74 6.63 0.84 8.89
C VAL A 74 5.89 0.04 7.82
N LEU A 75 5.12 0.74 7.00
CA LEU A 75 4.48 0.18 5.83
C LEU A 75 5.07 0.79 4.57
N ARG A 76 5.61 -0.03 3.68
CA ARG A 76 6.08 0.37 2.36
C ARG A 76 5.40 -0.45 1.28
N ILE A 77 4.74 0.19 0.34
CA ILE A 77 4.08 -0.53 -0.75
C ILE A 77 4.36 0.11 -2.10
N SER A 78 4.51 -0.74 -3.11
CA SER A 78 4.44 -0.30 -4.49
C SER A 78 3.28 -0.99 -5.19
N THR A 79 2.60 -0.29 -6.09
CA THR A 79 1.45 -0.83 -6.83
C THR A 79 1.41 -0.20 -8.23
N PHE A 80 0.59 -0.79 -9.09
CA PHE A 80 0.53 -0.45 -10.50
C PHE A 80 -0.90 -0.45 -11.03
N ASN A 81 -1.29 0.64 -11.71
CA ASN A 81 -2.55 0.80 -12.44
C ASN A 81 -3.83 0.65 -11.60
N ASP A 82 -3.80 0.99 -10.31
CA ASP A 82 -5.01 1.02 -9.47
C ASP A 82 -5.23 2.42 -8.88
N LEU A 83 -6.30 3.09 -9.31
CA LEU A 83 -6.65 4.44 -8.85
C LEU A 83 -7.12 4.47 -7.40
N SER A 84 -7.65 3.36 -6.87
CA SER A 84 -8.16 3.31 -5.50
C SER A 84 -7.07 3.53 -4.45
N TYR A 85 -5.82 3.19 -4.76
CA TYR A 85 -4.67 3.47 -3.91
C TYR A 85 -4.29 4.96 -3.81
N SER A 86 -4.89 5.81 -4.62
CA SER A 86 -4.66 7.27 -4.62
C SER A 86 -5.80 8.05 -3.97
N HIS A 87 -6.78 7.38 -3.36
CA HIS A 87 -7.84 8.04 -2.58
C HIS A 87 -7.36 8.26 -1.14
N GLU A 88 -7.19 9.53 -0.77
CA GLU A 88 -6.71 9.96 0.54
C GLU A 88 -7.61 9.47 1.67
N LYS A 89 -8.93 9.63 1.54
CA LYS A 89 -9.88 9.31 2.62
C LYS A 89 -9.90 7.83 2.97
N GLN A 90 -9.78 6.96 1.97
CA GLN A 90 -9.75 5.52 2.18
C GLN A 90 -8.52 5.12 3.01
N TRP A 91 -7.38 5.76 2.75
CA TRP A 91 -6.18 5.57 3.55
C TRP A 91 -6.30 6.16 4.95
N GLU A 92 -6.82 7.39 5.09
CA GLU A 92 -7.01 8.01 6.41
C GLU A 92 -7.86 7.14 7.33
N GLU A 93 -9.01 6.67 6.83
CA GLU A 93 -9.92 5.79 7.57
C GLU A 93 -9.25 4.47 7.93
N LEU A 94 -8.55 3.84 6.98
CA LEU A 94 -7.87 2.57 7.19
C LEU A 94 -6.73 2.68 8.22
N ILE A 95 -5.87 3.69 8.09
CA ILE A 95 -4.73 3.89 8.99
C ILE A 95 -5.24 4.21 10.40
N SER A 96 -6.20 5.13 10.52
CA SER A 96 -6.75 5.56 11.81
C SER A 96 -7.45 4.42 12.56
N SER A 97 -8.15 3.55 11.84
CA SER A 97 -8.90 2.43 12.44
C SER A 97 -8.02 1.20 12.72
N SER A 98 -7.07 0.91 11.83
CA SER A 98 -6.46 -0.42 11.75
C SER A 98 -4.96 -0.44 12.00
N MET A 99 -4.25 0.69 11.93
CA MET A 99 -2.80 0.75 12.13
C MET A 99 -2.39 1.89 13.09
N PRO A 100 -2.81 1.83 14.36
CA PRO A 100 -2.57 2.91 15.32
C PRO A 100 -1.07 3.16 15.58
N ASN A 101 -0.23 2.15 15.35
CA ASN A 101 1.21 2.22 15.57
C ASN A 101 2.01 2.64 14.32
N LEU A 102 1.35 3.03 13.22
CA LEU A 102 2.05 3.40 11.99
C LEU A 102 2.78 4.75 12.16
N HIS A 103 4.09 4.71 11.97
CA HIS A 103 4.99 5.88 12.01
C HIS A 103 5.52 6.23 10.62
N ILE A 104 5.80 5.21 9.79
CA ILE A 104 6.32 5.40 8.43
C ILE A 104 5.32 4.81 7.45
N PHE A 105 4.78 5.67 6.60
CA PHE A 105 3.96 5.29 5.46
C PHE A 105 4.68 5.66 4.18
N ASP A 106 5.03 4.65 3.38
CA ASP A 106 5.65 4.81 2.07
C ASP A 106 4.79 4.10 1.01
N ILE A 107 4.29 4.85 0.04
CA ILE A 107 3.51 4.31 -1.07
C ILE A 107 4.07 4.84 -2.38
N LYS A 108 4.16 3.96 -3.37
CA LYS A 108 4.46 4.30 -4.76
C LYS A 108 3.41 3.67 -5.67
N ASN A 109 2.58 4.49 -6.30
CA ASN A 109 1.58 4.03 -7.24
C ASN A 109 1.90 4.51 -8.65
N SER A 110 2.21 3.56 -9.54
CA SER A 110 2.61 3.86 -10.91
C SER A 110 1.48 3.58 -11.90
N TYR A 111 1.33 4.42 -12.91
CA TYR A 111 0.26 4.31 -13.89
C TYR A 111 0.79 4.38 -15.32
N THR A 112 0.22 3.56 -16.20
CA THR A 112 0.45 3.62 -17.65
C THR A 112 -0.83 4.04 -18.37
N LYS A 113 -0.76 5.13 -19.12
CA LYS A 113 -1.77 5.59 -20.09
C LYS A 113 -3.11 6.09 -19.51
N VAL A 114 -3.24 6.29 -18.20
CA VAL A 114 -4.56 6.57 -17.60
C VAL A 114 -4.87 8.06 -17.40
N MET A 115 -3.87 8.91 -17.13
CA MET A 115 -4.16 10.25 -16.58
C MET A 115 -3.41 11.38 -17.27
N ASN A 116 -4.11 12.51 -17.45
CA ASN A 116 -3.44 13.77 -17.78
C ASN A 116 -2.69 14.30 -16.54
N ARG A 117 -1.73 15.20 -16.75
CA ARG A 117 -0.94 15.81 -15.67
C ARG A 117 -1.80 16.44 -14.55
N PHE A 118 -2.94 17.02 -14.90
CA PHE A 118 -3.81 17.72 -13.95
C PHE A 118 -4.41 16.76 -12.91
N LEU A 119 -4.79 15.55 -13.31
CA LEU A 119 -5.32 14.54 -12.40
C LEU A 119 -4.30 14.13 -11.34
N TYR A 120 -3.01 13.99 -11.70
CA TYR A 120 -1.97 13.71 -10.71
C TYR A 120 -1.80 14.82 -9.69
N LEU A 121 -1.85 16.08 -10.14
CA LEU A 121 -1.79 17.23 -9.25
C LEU A 121 -2.98 17.24 -8.28
N CYS A 122 -4.20 17.02 -8.79
CA CYS A 122 -5.39 16.93 -7.93
C CYS A 122 -5.31 15.79 -6.92
N LEU A 123 -4.84 14.61 -7.31
CA LEU A 123 -4.66 13.47 -6.40
C LEU A 123 -3.62 13.79 -5.33
N SER A 124 -2.48 14.36 -5.70
CA SER A 124 -1.44 14.76 -4.73
C SER A 124 -1.95 15.83 -3.76
N ASP A 125 -2.77 16.77 -4.21
CA ASP A 125 -3.35 17.82 -3.37
C ASP A 125 -4.36 17.28 -2.35
N GLN A 126 -4.98 16.12 -2.60
CA GLN A 126 -5.87 15.46 -1.64
C GLN A 126 -5.13 15.01 -0.37
N PHE A 127 -3.86 14.61 -0.47
CA PHE A 127 -3.01 14.22 0.66
C PHE A 127 -2.47 15.41 1.47
N ARG A 128 -3.28 16.46 1.65
CA ARG A 128 -2.96 17.67 2.43
C ARG A 128 -3.97 17.96 3.55
N SER A 129 -4.84 17.00 3.86
CA SER A 129 -5.73 17.11 4.99
C SER A 129 -4.94 17.28 6.30
N LYS A 130 -5.65 17.69 7.36
CA LYS A 130 -5.05 17.82 8.70
C LYS A 130 -4.35 16.53 9.14
N PHE A 131 -4.93 15.36 8.83
CA PHE A 131 -4.34 14.06 9.15
C PHE A 131 -2.94 13.88 8.55
N TRP A 132 -2.80 14.10 7.24
CA TRP A 132 -1.51 13.92 6.53
C TRP A 132 -0.45 14.91 6.99
N ASN A 133 -0.85 16.16 7.24
CA ASN A 133 0.04 17.19 7.72
C ASN A 133 0.54 16.90 9.15
N GLU A 134 -0.34 16.46 10.05
CA GLU A 134 0.04 16.07 11.43
C GLU A 134 0.96 14.85 11.45
N LYS A 135 0.72 13.88 10.55
CA LYS A 135 1.59 12.71 10.37
C LYS A 135 2.92 13.03 9.67
N GLN A 136 3.04 14.21 9.07
CA GLN A 136 4.20 14.61 8.27
C GLN A 136 4.54 13.59 7.16
N TRP A 137 3.52 13.06 6.49
CA TRP A 137 3.68 12.18 5.33
C TRP A 137 3.31 12.93 4.05
N PRO A 138 4.21 13.75 3.49
CA PRO A 138 3.92 14.51 2.28
C PRO A 138 3.86 13.60 1.05
N PHE A 139 3.11 14.03 0.05
CA PHE A 139 2.97 13.35 -1.23
C PHE A 139 3.44 14.25 -2.36
N ASP A 140 3.98 13.61 -3.40
CA ASP A 140 4.40 14.24 -4.64
C ASP A 140 4.07 13.33 -5.82
N TYR A 141 4.23 13.85 -7.02
CA TYR A 141 3.97 13.11 -8.23
C TYR A 141 5.03 13.36 -9.31
N GLN A 142 5.32 12.33 -10.08
CA GLN A 142 6.09 12.42 -11.31
C GLN A 142 5.17 12.20 -12.49
N TYR A 143 5.31 13.01 -13.53
CA TYR A 143 4.57 12.87 -14.77
C TYR A 143 5.54 12.94 -15.95
N ASP A 144 5.48 11.92 -16.81
CA ASP A 144 6.29 11.84 -18.02
C ASP A 144 5.37 11.71 -19.23
N CYS A 145 5.38 12.73 -20.09
CA CYS A 145 4.66 12.73 -21.35
C CYS A 145 5.60 12.37 -22.50
N HIS A 146 5.41 11.19 -23.06
CA HIS A 146 6.00 10.79 -24.33
C HIS A 146 4.94 10.66 -25.41
N ALA A 147 5.31 10.86 -26.67
CA ALA A 147 4.41 10.83 -27.84
C ALA A 147 3.54 9.56 -27.94
N SER A 148 3.95 8.45 -27.30
CA SER A 148 3.25 7.15 -27.31
C SER A 148 2.70 6.71 -25.95
N SER A 149 2.94 7.46 -24.86
CA SER A 149 2.50 7.09 -23.51
C SER A 149 2.56 8.25 -22.52
N ASN A 150 1.49 8.40 -21.73
CA ASN A 150 1.50 9.21 -20.52
C ASN A 150 1.70 8.29 -19.32
N ASN A 151 2.85 8.40 -18.67
CA ASN A 151 3.13 7.66 -17.45
C ASN A 151 3.16 8.63 -16.28
N GLY A 152 2.73 8.16 -15.11
CA GLY A 152 2.89 8.95 -13.91
C GLY A 152 2.99 8.08 -12.68
N ILE A 153 3.53 8.67 -11.63
CA ILE A 153 3.75 8.04 -10.35
C ILE A 153 3.25 9.00 -9.28
N LEU A 154 2.34 8.55 -8.43
CA LEU A 154 2.04 9.22 -7.16
C LEU A 154 2.87 8.51 -6.08
N TYR A 155 3.56 9.27 -5.25
CA TYR A 155 4.39 8.69 -4.19
C TYR A 155 4.45 9.57 -2.95
N SER A 156 4.59 8.94 -1.79
CA SER A 156 4.95 9.63 -0.56
C SER A 156 6.42 10.07 -0.61
N THR A 157 6.70 11.25 -0.08
CA THR A 157 8.04 11.82 0.01
C THR A 157 8.49 11.87 1.47
N ASN A 158 9.78 11.68 1.71
CA ASN A 158 10.41 11.95 3.01
C ASN A 158 9.77 11.25 4.23
N SER A 159 9.21 10.05 4.09
CA SER A 159 8.62 9.28 5.20
C SER A 159 9.62 8.82 6.27
N TYR A 160 10.88 9.25 6.19
CA TYR A 160 12.02 8.77 7.01
C TYR A 160 12.61 9.84 7.94
N ARG A 161 11.98 11.01 8.06
CA ARG A 161 12.41 12.06 8.99
C ARG A 161 11.85 11.84 10.39
#